data_AF-A0A8C4QRL1-F1
#
_entry.id   AF-A0A8C4QRL1-F1
#
_cell.length_a   1.000
_cell.length_b   1.000
_cell.length_c   1.000
_cell.angle_alpha   90.00
_cell.angle_beta   90.00
_cell.angle_gamma   90.00
#
_symmetry.space_group_name_H-M   'P 1'
#
loop_
_entity.id
_entity.type
_entity.pdbx_description
1 polymer ?
#
loop_
_entity_poly.entity_id
_entity_poly.type
_entity_poly.pdbx_seq_one_letter_code
_entity_poly.pdbx_strand_id
1 'polypeptide(L)'
;MHDSGLPILEQNMEIIKALHYLNTLIQSIKNPIGTKENPARICRDLMNCDQKVSDGIFWVDPNLGCSSDTFEVYCNFTSGGQTCLKPVSSSKLDFGVDRTQINFLHLLSSEAAQALTVHCLDGPAWDDPVENLPHRHALRFRAFNGRLFEPGGLLAPTVLHDGCQVFRRCIKELKVVQENTTKYKNNMIMLNK
;
A
#
# COMPACT_ATOMS: atom_id res chain seq x y z
N MET A 1 -24.42 2.09 -65.61
CA MET A 1 -24.68 2.66 -64.28
C MET A 1 -23.98 1.77 -63.26
N HIS A 2 -22.76 2.12 -62.87
CA HIS A 2 -22.09 1.52 -61.71
C HIS A 2 -21.81 2.69 -60.77
N ASP A 3 -22.62 2.79 -59.73
CA ASP A 3 -22.35 3.67 -58.60
C ASP A 3 -21.46 2.91 -57.62
N SER A 4 -20.22 3.35 -57.50
CA SER A 4 -19.20 2.79 -56.58
C SER A 4 -18.56 3.89 -55.74
N GLY A 5 -19.31 4.96 -55.43
CA GLY A 5 -18.84 6.07 -54.58
C GLY A 5 -19.03 5.88 -53.08
N LEU A 6 -19.88 4.92 -52.66
CA LEU A 6 -20.25 4.69 -51.25
C LEU A 6 -19.28 3.81 -50.41
N PRO A 7 -18.58 2.79 -50.96
CA PRO A 7 -17.74 1.89 -50.16
C PRO A 7 -16.47 2.54 -49.57
N ILE A 8 -15.92 3.55 -50.25
CA ILE A 8 -14.65 4.21 -49.88
C ILE A 8 -14.84 5.10 -48.65
N LEU A 9 -15.99 5.76 -48.52
CA LEU A 9 -16.28 6.62 -47.37
C LEU A 9 -16.46 5.80 -46.09
N GLU A 10 -17.14 4.65 -46.16
CA GLU A 10 -17.28 3.72 -45.04
C GLU A 10 -15.92 3.12 -44.61
N GLN A 11 -15.09 2.71 -45.57
CA GLN A 11 -13.72 2.25 -45.29
C GLN A 11 -12.85 3.33 -44.63
N ASN A 12 -12.93 4.56 -45.11
CA ASN A 12 -12.21 5.69 -44.52
C ASN A 12 -12.69 5.99 -43.10
N MET A 13 -14.00 5.85 -42.82
CA MET A 13 -14.55 6.02 -41.48
C MET A 13 -14.09 4.91 -40.52
N GLU A 14 -14.00 3.66 -40.96
CA GLU A 14 -13.47 2.56 -40.15
C GLU A 14 -11.97 2.75 -39.82
N ILE A 15 -11.16 3.23 -40.77
CA ILE A 15 -9.75 3.57 -40.53
C ILE A 15 -9.63 4.70 -39.50
N ILE A 16 -10.46 5.75 -39.61
CA ILE A 16 -10.46 6.87 -38.67
C ILE A 16 -10.88 6.41 -37.26
N LYS A 17 -11.90 5.54 -37.14
CA LYS A 17 -12.31 4.95 -35.87
C LYS A 17 -11.17 4.16 -35.22
N ALA A 18 -10.49 3.32 -36.00
CA ALA A 18 -9.35 2.54 -35.51
C ALA A 18 -8.20 3.43 -35.04
N LEU A 19 -7.84 4.49 -35.80
CA LEU A 19 -6.83 5.47 -35.40
C LEU A 19 -7.21 6.21 -34.11
N HIS A 20 -8.47 6.65 -34.00
CA HIS A 20 -8.96 7.30 -32.79
C HIS A 20 -8.89 6.37 -31.58
N TYR A 21 -9.29 5.11 -31.74
CA TYR A 21 -9.20 4.09 -30.70
C TYR A 21 -7.76 3.87 -30.25
N LEU A 22 -6.83 3.68 -31.19
CA LEU A 22 -5.40 3.51 -30.89
C LEU A 22 -4.81 4.72 -30.18
N ASN A 23 -5.17 5.94 -30.61
CA ASN A 23 -4.74 7.16 -29.93
C ASN A 23 -5.26 7.19 -28.49
N THR A 24 -6.54 6.88 -28.26
CA THR A 24 -7.12 6.81 -26.90
C THR A 24 -6.43 5.76 -26.03
N LEU A 25 -6.12 4.58 -26.58
CA LEU A 25 -5.37 3.55 -25.86
C LEU A 25 -3.97 4.04 -25.47
N ILE A 26 -3.25 4.68 -26.40
CA ILE A 26 -1.92 5.24 -26.12
C ILE A 26 -2.00 6.29 -25.01
N GLN A 27 -3.02 7.16 -25.04
CA GLN A 27 -3.22 8.16 -23.99
C GLN A 27 -3.53 7.50 -22.64
N SER A 28 -4.33 6.43 -22.63
CA SER A 28 -4.64 5.66 -21.43
C SER A 28 -3.40 5.03 -20.79
N ILE A 29 -2.46 4.55 -21.61
CA ILE A 29 -1.19 3.97 -21.14
C ILE A 29 -0.25 5.07 -20.61
N LYS A 30 -0.20 6.22 -21.28
CA LYS A 30 0.66 7.34 -20.89
C LYS A 30 0.18 8.01 -19.60
N ASN A 31 -1.13 8.14 -19.44
CA ASN A 31 -1.77 8.87 -18.35
C ASN A 31 -2.86 7.98 -17.73
N PRO A 32 -2.49 6.96 -16.95
CA PRO A 32 -3.47 6.13 -16.26
C PRO A 32 -4.29 7.00 -15.30
N ILE A 33 -5.56 6.65 -15.09
CA ILE A 33 -6.48 7.40 -14.22
C ILE A 33 -6.70 6.73 -12.86
N GLY A 34 -6.16 5.52 -12.66
CA GLY A 34 -6.25 4.79 -11.40
C GLY A 34 -7.60 4.11 -11.15
N THR A 35 -8.33 3.74 -12.20
CA THR A 35 -9.52 2.88 -12.11
C THR A 35 -9.14 1.41 -12.22
N LYS A 36 -10.06 0.49 -11.92
CA LYS A 36 -9.78 -0.95 -12.03
C LYS A 36 -9.42 -1.37 -13.46
N GLU A 37 -10.04 -0.73 -14.45
CA GLU A 37 -9.81 -0.99 -15.88
C GLU A 37 -8.57 -0.27 -16.41
N ASN A 38 -8.14 0.81 -15.75
CA ASN A 38 -6.95 1.59 -16.10
C ASN A 38 -6.15 1.96 -14.83
N PRO A 39 -5.53 0.96 -14.18
CA PRO A 39 -4.80 1.14 -12.94
C PRO A 39 -3.53 1.96 -13.18
N ALA A 40 -3.13 2.73 -12.18
CA ALA A 40 -1.80 3.35 -12.20
C ALA A 40 -0.75 2.36 -11.69
N ARG A 41 0.54 2.57 -11.97
CA ARG A 41 1.58 1.70 -11.41
C ARG A 41 1.71 1.86 -9.89
N ILE A 42 1.77 3.11 -9.42
CA ILE A 42 1.73 3.53 -8.01
C ILE A 42 1.07 4.91 -7.91
N CYS A 43 0.63 5.30 -6.70
CA CYS A 43 -0.01 6.61 -6.48
C CYS A 43 0.90 7.79 -6.88
N ARG A 44 2.22 7.66 -6.68
CA ARG A 44 3.17 8.69 -7.09
C ARG A 44 3.15 8.95 -8.60
N ASP A 45 3.02 7.91 -9.40
CA ASP A 45 2.99 8.05 -10.86
C ASP A 45 1.72 8.77 -11.30
N LEU A 46 0.57 8.42 -10.70
CA LEU A 46 -0.71 9.10 -10.93
C LEU A 46 -0.65 10.60 -10.58
N MET A 47 0.05 10.96 -9.50
CA MET A 47 0.27 12.36 -9.11
C MET A 47 1.11 13.14 -10.14
N ASN A 48 2.04 12.47 -10.82
CA ASN A 48 2.98 13.10 -11.74
C ASN A 48 2.43 13.27 -13.16
N CYS A 49 1.25 12.72 -13.49
CA CYS A 49 0.64 12.76 -14.83
C CYS A 49 -0.06 14.09 -15.18
N ASP A 50 0.32 15.21 -14.56
CA ASP A 50 -0.20 16.57 -14.82
C ASP A 50 -1.75 16.70 -14.65
N GLN A 51 -2.35 15.77 -13.90
CA GLN A 51 -3.77 15.74 -13.57
C GLN A 51 -4.00 16.31 -12.16
N LYS A 52 -5.05 17.12 -12.00
CA LYS A 52 -5.52 17.52 -10.66
C LYS A 52 -6.20 16.32 -10.00
N VAL A 53 -5.45 15.60 -9.20
CA VAL A 53 -5.94 14.47 -8.40
C VAL A 53 -6.05 14.87 -6.92
N SER A 54 -7.06 14.33 -6.24
CA SER A 54 -7.31 14.53 -4.81
C SER A 54 -7.20 13.20 -4.07
N ASP A 55 -6.82 13.26 -2.79
CA ASP A 55 -6.65 12.06 -1.97
C ASP A 55 -7.89 11.15 -2.02
N GLY A 56 -7.68 9.84 -2.09
CA GLY A 56 -8.80 8.94 -2.33
C GLY A 56 -8.39 7.50 -2.56
N ILE A 57 -9.37 6.71 -2.97
CA ILE A 57 -9.22 5.29 -3.25
C ILE A 57 -9.01 5.10 -4.75
N PHE A 58 -7.96 4.37 -5.12
CA PHE A 58 -7.56 4.11 -6.50
C PHE A 58 -7.10 2.66 -6.66
N TRP A 59 -6.99 2.24 -7.93
CA TRP A 59 -6.45 0.94 -8.30
C TRP A 59 -5.04 1.07 -8.83
N VAL A 60 -4.16 0.18 -8.37
CA VAL A 60 -2.77 0.13 -8.80
C VAL A 60 -2.35 -1.25 -9.29
N ASP A 61 -1.36 -1.25 -10.18
CA ASP A 61 -0.67 -2.44 -10.70
C ASP A 61 0.87 -2.25 -10.70
N PRO A 62 1.54 -2.42 -9.55
CA PRO A 62 2.99 -2.27 -9.43
C PRO A 62 3.82 -3.22 -10.29
N ASN A 63 3.42 -4.50 -10.40
CA ASN A 63 4.18 -5.50 -11.16
C ASN A 63 4.07 -5.29 -12.67
N LEU A 64 3.02 -4.59 -13.11
CA LEU A 64 2.62 -4.44 -14.51
C LEU A 64 2.31 -5.80 -15.15
N GLY A 65 1.41 -5.81 -16.12
CA GLY A 65 1.13 -6.99 -16.93
C GLY A 65 -0.37 -7.25 -17.02
N CYS A 66 -0.81 -8.44 -16.59
CA CYS A 66 -2.22 -8.78 -16.63
C CYS A 66 -2.93 -8.15 -15.42
N SER A 67 -3.72 -7.10 -15.66
CA SER A 67 -4.41 -6.30 -14.63
C SER A 67 -5.44 -7.05 -13.77
N SER A 68 -5.57 -8.37 -13.94
CA SER A 68 -6.45 -9.23 -13.14
C SER A 68 -6.06 -9.31 -11.65
N ASP A 69 -4.81 -9.02 -11.30
CA ASP A 69 -4.28 -8.99 -9.93
C ASP A 69 -4.07 -7.56 -9.40
N THR A 70 -4.68 -6.57 -10.06
CA THR A 70 -4.78 -5.20 -9.56
C THR A 70 -5.44 -5.15 -8.19
N PHE A 71 -5.05 -4.18 -7.38
CA PHE A 71 -5.59 -4.02 -6.04
C PHE A 71 -5.87 -2.56 -5.70
N GLU A 72 -6.78 -2.39 -4.75
CA GLU A 72 -7.22 -1.10 -4.25
C GLU A 72 -6.25 -0.55 -3.19
N VAL A 73 -5.96 0.75 -3.27
CA VAL A 73 -5.10 1.48 -2.33
C VAL A 73 -5.71 2.83 -2.00
N TYR A 74 -5.34 3.37 -0.84
CA TYR A 74 -5.54 4.79 -0.58
C TYR A 74 -4.33 5.58 -1.07
N CYS A 75 -4.54 6.46 -2.05
CA CYS A 75 -3.53 7.42 -2.48
C CYS A 75 -3.63 8.70 -1.66
N ASN A 76 -2.55 9.03 -0.97
CA ASN A 76 -2.40 10.29 -0.26
C ASN A 76 -1.49 11.22 -1.07
N PHE A 77 -2.09 12.03 -1.94
CA PHE A 77 -1.40 13.01 -2.76
C PHE A 77 -0.94 14.23 -1.96
N THR A 78 -1.65 14.60 -0.89
CA THR A 78 -1.22 15.66 0.04
C THR A 78 0.09 15.32 0.76
N SER A 79 0.33 14.03 1.03
CA SER A 79 1.61 13.50 1.55
C SER A 79 2.60 13.13 0.46
N GLY A 80 2.48 13.72 -0.74
CA GLY A 80 3.32 13.38 -1.88
C GLY A 80 3.05 11.98 -2.39
N GLY A 81 1.85 11.71 -2.88
CA GLY A 81 1.52 10.48 -3.62
C GLY A 81 1.88 9.16 -2.93
N GLN A 82 1.71 9.07 -1.61
CA GLN A 82 1.93 7.82 -0.88
C GLN A 82 0.89 6.76 -1.29
N THR A 83 1.35 5.54 -1.50
CA THR A 83 0.50 4.37 -1.76
C THR A 83 0.25 3.62 -0.46
N CYS A 84 -0.95 3.78 0.12
CA CYS A 84 -1.28 3.23 1.44
C CYS A 84 -2.16 1.99 1.33
N LEU A 85 -1.67 0.87 1.87
CA LEU A 85 -2.41 -0.38 2.00
C LEU A 85 -3.15 -0.43 3.34
N LYS A 86 -4.42 -0.83 3.31
CA LYS A 86 -5.22 -1.06 4.52
C LYS A 86 -5.35 -2.57 4.77
N PRO A 87 -5.26 -3.03 6.02
CA PRO A 87 -5.55 -4.42 6.35
C PRO A 87 -7.00 -4.78 5.99
N VAL A 88 -7.23 -6.03 5.60
CA VAL A 88 -8.54 -6.61 5.31
C VAL A 88 -9.46 -6.55 6.53
N SER A 89 -8.91 -6.68 7.73
CA SER A 89 -9.63 -6.43 8.97
C SER A 89 -8.74 -5.77 10.03
N SER A 90 -9.35 -5.03 10.96
CA SER A 90 -8.63 -4.45 12.10
C SER A 90 -8.06 -5.49 13.07
N SER A 91 -8.54 -6.73 13.01
CA SER A 91 -8.12 -7.85 13.86
C SER A 91 -7.03 -8.74 13.25
N LYS A 92 -6.72 -8.58 11.95
CA LYS A 92 -5.75 -9.39 11.24
C LYS A 92 -4.90 -8.50 10.33
N LEU A 93 -3.58 -8.50 10.55
CA LEU A 93 -2.64 -7.78 9.69
C LEU A 93 -2.36 -8.58 8.41
N ASP A 94 -3.38 -8.63 7.56
CA ASP A 94 -3.35 -9.21 6.22
C ASP A 94 -3.92 -8.18 5.26
N PHE A 95 -3.22 -7.89 4.17
CA PHE A 95 -3.61 -6.86 3.20
C PHE A 95 -4.41 -7.45 2.03
N GLY A 96 -4.49 -8.78 1.89
CA GLY A 96 -5.18 -9.41 0.76
C GLY A 96 -4.51 -9.15 -0.60
N VAL A 97 -3.23 -8.77 -0.59
CA VAL A 97 -2.43 -8.47 -1.79
C VAL A 97 -1.34 -9.52 -1.93
N ASP A 98 -1.13 -10.02 -3.16
CA ASP A 98 -0.10 -11.01 -3.43
C ASP A 98 1.30 -10.50 -3.09
N ARG A 99 2.17 -11.41 -2.63
CA ARG A 99 3.56 -11.10 -2.26
C ARG A 99 4.33 -10.46 -3.42
N THR A 100 4.06 -10.86 -4.65
CA THR A 100 4.67 -10.29 -5.86
C THR A 100 4.37 -8.80 -5.94
N GLN A 101 3.10 -8.42 -5.81
CA GLN A 101 2.67 -7.02 -5.87
C GLN A 101 3.31 -6.17 -4.75
N ILE A 102 3.37 -6.71 -3.53
CA ILE A 102 4.05 -6.05 -2.40
C ILE A 102 5.55 -5.86 -2.67
N ASN A 103 6.23 -6.86 -3.25
CA ASN A 103 7.65 -6.74 -3.59
C ASN A 103 7.91 -5.64 -4.63
N PHE A 104 7.05 -5.51 -5.64
CA PHE A 104 7.16 -4.42 -6.61
C PHE A 104 6.87 -3.06 -5.96
N LEU A 105 5.88 -2.97 -5.06
CA LEU A 105 5.62 -1.74 -4.31
C LEU A 105 6.84 -1.33 -3.46
N HIS A 106 7.53 -2.28 -2.82
CA HIS A 106 8.79 -2.03 -2.11
C HIS A 106 9.93 -1.56 -3.02
N LEU A 107 10.03 -2.12 -4.24
CA LEU A 107 11.02 -1.72 -5.23
C LEU A 107 10.79 -0.28 -5.71
N LEU A 108 9.53 0.11 -5.90
CA LEU A 108 9.12 1.39 -6.49
C LEU A 108 9.02 2.54 -5.48
N SER A 109 8.97 2.25 -4.19
CA SER A 109 8.92 3.27 -3.13
C SER A 109 10.32 3.63 -2.67
N SER A 110 10.60 4.85 -2.20
CA SER A 110 11.88 5.21 -1.55
C SER A 110 11.92 4.88 -0.07
N GLU A 111 10.77 4.89 0.58
CA GLU A 111 10.56 4.76 2.02
C GLU A 111 9.31 3.92 2.27
N ALA A 112 9.20 3.37 3.47
CA ALA A 112 7.99 2.69 3.93
C ALA A 112 7.78 2.97 5.42
N ALA A 113 6.52 3.21 5.80
CA ALA A 113 6.13 3.41 7.19
C ALA A 113 4.90 2.57 7.50
N GLN A 114 4.86 2.01 8.71
CA GLN A 114 3.75 1.23 9.19
C GLN A 114 3.48 1.54 10.65
N ALA A 115 2.25 1.94 10.95
CA ALA A 115 1.77 2.11 12.32
C ALA A 115 0.87 0.94 12.70
N LEU A 116 1.06 0.41 13.90
CA LEU A 116 0.29 -0.69 14.45
C LEU A 116 -0.25 -0.32 15.83
N THR A 117 -1.52 -0.60 16.06
CA THR A 117 -2.15 -0.54 17.38
C THR A 117 -2.41 -1.95 17.88
N VAL A 118 -1.86 -2.30 19.03
CA VAL A 118 -2.09 -3.57 19.71
C VAL A 118 -2.97 -3.33 20.93
N HIS A 119 -4.04 -4.12 21.06
CA HIS A 119 -4.91 -4.08 22.21
C HIS A 119 -4.46 -5.09 23.27
N CYS A 120 -4.34 -4.64 24.52
CA CYS A 120 -3.92 -5.45 25.66
C CYS A 120 -4.98 -5.42 26.77
N LEU A 121 -5.17 -6.55 27.46
CA LEU A 121 -6.16 -6.71 28.54
C LEU A 121 -5.49 -6.87 29.90
N ASP A 122 -4.61 -7.88 30.03
CA ASP A 122 -4.09 -8.36 31.32
C ASP A 122 -2.61 -8.00 31.55
N GLY A 123 -2.32 -6.70 31.61
CA GLY A 123 -1.02 -6.17 32.05
C GLY A 123 -0.07 -5.70 30.94
N PRO A 124 1.22 -5.51 31.27
CA PRO A 124 2.23 -4.91 30.40
C PRO A 124 2.48 -5.71 29.12
N ALA A 125 2.49 -4.99 27.99
CA ALA A 125 2.69 -5.55 26.66
C ALA A 125 4.06 -5.19 26.06
N TRP A 126 4.76 -4.20 26.62
CA TRP A 126 6.05 -3.72 26.13
C TRP A 126 7.07 -3.63 27.27
N ASP A 127 7.00 -2.58 28.09
CA ASP A 127 7.90 -2.38 29.23
C ASP A 127 7.23 -2.72 30.55
N ASP A 128 8.04 -3.16 31.52
CA ASP A 128 7.62 -3.36 32.91
C ASP A 128 7.50 -2.00 33.63
N PRO A 129 6.34 -1.70 34.26
CA PRO A 129 6.11 -0.40 34.90
C PRO A 129 6.97 -0.15 36.15
N VAL A 130 7.54 -1.20 36.75
CA VAL A 130 8.36 -1.10 37.96
C VAL A 130 9.83 -1.00 37.61
N GLU A 131 10.29 -1.86 36.71
CA GLU A 131 11.72 -1.97 36.38
C GLU A 131 12.17 -1.01 35.27
N ASN A 132 11.23 -0.44 34.49
CA ASN A 132 11.52 0.30 33.25
C ASN A 132 12.42 -0.52 32.29
N LEU A 133 12.25 -1.84 32.31
CA LEU A 133 12.93 -2.79 31.45
C LEU A 133 11.89 -3.51 30.59
N PRO A 134 12.28 -4.08 29.44
CA PRO A 134 11.40 -4.91 28.64
C PRO A 134 10.71 -5.99 29.49
N HIS A 135 9.38 -6.07 29.41
CA HIS A 135 8.63 -7.08 30.13
C HIS A 135 9.03 -8.49 29.65
N ARG A 136 9.05 -9.49 30.55
CA ARG A 136 9.45 -10.88 30.23
C ARG A 136 8.69 -11.50 29.05
N HIS A 137 7.44 -11.09 28.85
CA HIS A 137 6.56 -11.51 27.75
C HIS A 137 6.19 -10.31 26.87
N ALA A 138 7.09 -9.35 26.74
CA ALA A 138 6.89 -8.22 25.84
C ALA A 138 6.60 -8.72 24.43
N LEU A 139 5.75 -7.97 23.73
CA LEU A 139 5.39 -8.25 22.36
C LEU A 139 6.63 -8.23 21.47
N ARG A 140 6.60 -9.09 20.46
CA ARG A 140 7.63 -9.20 19.44
C ARG A 140 6.97 -9.20 18.09
N PHE A 141 7.56 -8.48 17.16
CA PHE A 141 7.00 -8.29 15.84
C PHE A 141 7.85 -9.01 14.82
N ARG A 142 7.25 -9.84 13.98
CA ARG A 142 7.98 -10.44 12.86
C ARG A 142 7.92 -9.47 11.69
N ALA A 143 8.98 -9.36 10.90
CA ALA A 143 9.03 -8.60 9.67
C ALA A 143 8.64 -9.43 8.45
N PHE A 144 8.38 -8.79 7.32
CA PHE A 144 8.14 -9.46 6.04
C PHE A 144 9.31 -10.36 5.58
N ASN A 145 10.54 -9.97 5.88
CA ASN A 145 11.73 -10.79 5.63
C ASN A 145 12.01 -11.85 6.70
N GLY A 146 11.11 -12.04 7.67
CA GLY A 146 11.21 -13.04 8.72
C GLY A 146 12.02 -12.61 9.95
N ARG A 147 12.67 -11.43 9.94
CA ARG A 147 13.38 -10.86 11.10
C ARG A 147 12.41 -10.59 12.25
N LEU A 148 12.93 -10.56 13.47
CA LEU A 148 12.15 -10.28 14.67
C LEU A 148 12.57 -8.92 15.24
N PHE A 149 11.58 -8.11 15.60
CA PHE A 149 11.75 -6.88 16.36
C PHE A 149 11.29 -7.13 17.79
N GLU A 150 12.18 -6.86 18.72
CA GLU A 150 12.00 -7.07 20.15
C GLU A 150 12.36 -5.76 20.86
N PRO A 151 11.78 -5.49 22.05
CA PRO A 151 12.14 -4.30 22.81
C PRO A 151 13.64 -4.24 23.12
N GLY A 152 14.24 -3.05 23.01
CA GLY A 152 15.68 -2.84 23.20
C GLY A 152 16.58 -3.32 22.05
N GLY A 153 16.01 -3.97 21.01
CA GLY A 153 16.76 -4.35 19.81
C GLY A 153 17.10 -3.15 18.91
N LEU A 154 18.14 -3.27 18.08
CA LEU A 154 18.56 -2.22 17.13
C LEU A 154 17.45 -1.77 16.16
N LEU A 155 16.53 -2.69 15.86
CA LEU A 155 15.40 -2.47 14.96
C LEU A 155 14.06 -2.44 15.72
N ALA A 156 14.08 -2.21 17.03
CA ALA A 156 12.85 -2.07 17.81
C ALA A 156 11.98 -0.95 17.20
N PRO A 157 10.66 -1.16 17.06
CA PRO A 157 9.78 -0.12 16.58
C PRO A 157 9.70 1.00 17.62
N THR A 158 9.42 2.22 17.14
CA THR A 158 9.21 3.36 18.01
C THR A 158 7.84 3.24 18.68
N VAL A 159 7.81 3.32 20.00
CA VAL A 159 6.55 3.35 20.76
C VAL A 159 5.99 4.77 20.73
N LEU A 160 4.82 4.95 20.13
CA LEU A 160 4.11 6.24 20.08
C LEU A 160 3.23 6.46 21.32
N HIS A 161 2.67 5.37 21.85
CA HIS A 161 1.80 5.39 23.03
C HIS A 161 1.78 4.01 23.69
N ASP A 162 2.01 3.92 24.99
CA ASP A 162 1.89 2.66 25.76
C ASP A 162 0.90 2.82 26.92
N GLY A 163 -0.35 2.43 26.68
CA GLY A 163 -1.37 2.32 27.73
C GLY A 163 -1.34 0.97 28.46
N CYS A 164 -0.48 0.03 28.05
CA CYS A 164 -0.49 -1.34 28.54
C CYS A 164 0.29 -1.53 29.85
N GLN A 165 1.07 -0.55 30.27
CA GLN A 165 1.91 -0.60 31.48
C GLN A 165 1.13 -0.83 32.80
N VAL A 166 -0.21 -0.77 32.78
CA VAL A 166 -1.06 -0.91 33.97
C VAL A 166 -1.78 -2.27 34.05
N PHE A 167 -1.78 -2.87 35.24
CA PHE A 167 -2.45 -4.14 35.58
C PHE A 167 -3.96 -3.99 35.82
N ARG A 168 -4.65 -3.19 35.00
CA ARG A 168 -6.11 -3.04 35.04
C ARG A 168 -6.77 -3.90 33.97
N ARG A 169 -7.89 -4.55 34.30
CA ARG A 169 -8.64 -5.41 33.39
C ARG A 169 -9.62 -4.62 32.52
N CYS A 170 -9.07 -3.73 31.70
CA CYS A 170 -9.78 -2.95 30.69
C CYS A 170 -8.98 -3.02 29.38
N ILE A 171 -9.63 -2.84 28.23
CA ILE A 171 -8.90 -2.79 26.95
C ILE A 171 -8.07 -1.49 26.92
N LYS A 172 -6.79 -1.65 26.65
CA LYS A 172 -5.80 -0.57 26.50
C LYS A 172 -5.08 -0.70 25.16
N GLU A 173 -4.35 0.33 24.77
CA GLU A 173 -3.67 0.41 23.47
C GLU A 173 -2.17 0.63 23.63
N LEU A 174 -1.40 -0.20 22.94
CA LEU A 174 0.00 0.04 22.59
C LEU A 174 0.05 0.44 21.12
N LYS A 175 0.54 1.64 20.81
CA LYS A 175 0.76 2.12 19.44
C LYS A 175 2.25 2.13 19.16
N VAL A 176 2.66 1.42 18.13
CA VAL A 176 4.04 1.37 17.66
C VAL A 176 4.10 1.80 16.20
N VAL A 177 5.19 2.41 15.79
CA VAL A 177 5.47 2.74 14.40
C VAL A 177 6.82 2.18 14.00
N GLN A 178 6.84 1.54 12.84
CA GLN A 178 8.07 1.20 12.14
C GLN A 178 8.21 2.15 10.97
N GLU A 179 9.15 3.08 11.08
CA GLU A 179 9.58 3.91 9.96
C GLU A 179 10.85 3.29 9.38
N ASN A 180 10.92 3.14 8.06
CA ASN A 180 12.14 2.72 7.42
C ASN A 180 12.52 3.61 6.25
N THR A 181 13.72 4.15 6.36
CA THR A 181 14.44 4.82 5.29
C THR A 181 14.99 3.77 4.31
N THR A 182 15.45 4.23 3.14
CA THR A 182 15.90 3.51 1.94
C THR A 182 16.63 2.16 2.11
N LYS A 183 17.24 1.89 3.27
CA LYS A 183 18.04 0.70 3.57
C LYS A 183 17.26 -0.52 4.08
N TYR A 184 16.03 -0.36 4.60
CA TYR A 184 15.30 -1.51 5.16
C TYR A 184 13.79 -1.61 4.87
N LYS A 185 13.35 -1.27 3.66
CA LYS A 185 11.93 -1.39 3.24
C LYS A 185 11.30 -2.77 3.50
N ASN A 186 12.08 -3.85 3.43
CA ASN A 186 11.62 -5.22 3.67
C ASN A 186 11.49 -5.59 5.16
N ASN A 187 11.78 -4.66 6.06
CA ASN A 187 11.65 -4.81 7.52
C ASN A 187 10.26 -4.38 8.02
N MET A 188 9.27 -4.18 7.13
CA MET A 188 7.91 -3.84 7.57
C MET A 188 7.32 -4.98 8.40
N ILE A 189 6.59 -4.64 9.46
CA ILE A 189 6.04 -5.58 10.44
C ILE A 189 4.89 -6.38 9.82
N MET A 190 4.97 -7.69 9.99
CA MET A 190 3.92 -8.66 9.78
C MET A 190 3.56 -9.27 11.15
N LEU A 191 2.30 -9.12 11.57
CA LEU A 191 1.78 -9.91 12.67
C LEU A 191 1.45 -11.28 12.09
N ASN A 192 2.34 -12.24 12.27
CA ASN A 192 1.99 -13.63 11.99
C ASN A 192 0.94 -14.10 13.00
N LYS A 193 0.04 -14.97 12.49
CA LYS A 193 -0.90 -15.77 13.28
C LYS A 193 -0.19 -16.67 14.28
#